data_AF-A0A523Q3G0-F1
#
_entry.id   AF-A0A523Q3G0-F1
#
_cell.length_a   1.000
_cell.length_b   1.000
_cell.length_c   1.000
_cell.angle_alpha   90.00
_cell.angle_beta   90.00
_cell.angle_gamma   90.00
#
_symmetry.space_group_name_H-M   'P 1'
#
loop_
_entity.id
_entity.type
_entity.pdbx_description
1 polymer ?
#
loop_
_entity_poly.entity_id
_entity_poly.type
_entity_poly.pdbx_seq_one_letter_code
_entity_poly.pdbx_strand_id
1 'polypeptide(L)'
;MPTTCPRQLILLCDGTNSNLTGGRKDTQVVRLAELLSAYPDAARLVFYDPGVGNPGELPGATWWDGLKHLSERIAGLAFGRGVYENIAECYTFLMQHWQPGDQLFIFGFSRGAFTARSVAGLINQFGLLSAHLGSMVPTLVHLYFADRGTKDSERQAISEQTRRLFTTDESRTVDIQFIGVWDTVASVGLGPFSARFTAAPTVAHKAFIHVRQALALDEQRAQFLPRPYAAPNGPHTSLSGREGSLVQLWFRGDHSDIGGGHGLEQAGLARWPLAWMCSEAVQCGLRLSDAEGLMLTEERVLRAAAVLPGAIPESAPSVVHGRTRDTPWWALSGLAVRDPARVVLEDAPDPQIQAELHPSVAAMAAAWPHQSVWGQRRAGGALPLLVAALVLALSLAAMAAVLAPQRPIFWAGLEHIAALAVWQLWAWTGASLPAGISTAAATQALAWDILFIAAYATLLAAGVSKAFAAVAGFRQAHPPPSPLLLRLGWALPLAVLADLAEDAMSLALLSLPLQGWAALHLLLALGLAFCAPLKFLGLAGVVVLLGWGRWARHRPQTGG
;
A
#
# COMPACT_ATOMS: atom_id res chain seq x y z
N MET A 1 -32.81 22.68 -30.12
CA MET A 1 -31.80 22.20 -29.14
C MET A 1 -32.10 20.74 -28.89
N PRO A 2 -31.13 19.79 -28.94
CA PRO A 2 -31.43 18.43 -28.53
C PRO A 2 -31.74 18.43 -27.04
N THR A 3 -32.97 18.05 -26.73
CA THR A 3 -33.64 17.93 -25.43
C THR A 3 -33.23 16.66 -24.68
N THR A 4 -31.94 16.28 -24.72
CA THR A 4 -31.48 15.02 -24.12
C THR A 4 -30.62 15.27 -22.89
N CYS A 5 -30.97 14.61 -21.77
CA CYS A 5 -30.16 14.57 -20.55
C CYS A 5 -28.70 14.20 -20.89
N PRO A 6 -27.68 14.92 -20.39
CA PRO A 6 -26.28 14.61 -20.68
C PRO A 6 -25.92 13.21 -20.20
N ARG A 7 -25.15 12.46 -21.01
CA ARG A 7 -24.77 11.09 -20.63
C ARG A 7 -23.75 11.11 -19.49
N GLN A 8 -23.73 10.05 -18.69
CA GLN A 8 -22.76 9.84 -17.62
C GLN A 8 -21.81 8.73 -18.01
N LEU A 9 -20.54 9.08 -18.22
CA LEU A 9 -19.46 8.11 -18.40
C LEU A 9 -18.82 7.89 -17.05
N ILE A 10 -18.82 6.64 -16.59
CA ILE A 10 -18.31 6.25 -15.27
C ILE A 10 -17.14 5.31 -15.45
N LEU A 11 -15.96 5.71 -14.98
CA LEU A 11 -14.80 4.84 -14.86
C LEU A 11 -14.72 4.29 -13.44
N LEU A 12 -14.62 2.97 -13.31
CA LEU A 12 -14.48 2.25 -12.05
C LEU A 12 -13.13 1.54 -12.04
N CYS A 13 -12.12 2.17 -11.43
CA CYS A 13 -10.74 1.66 -11.42
C CYS A 13 -10.43 0.94 -10.10
N ASP A 14 -10.29 -0.39 -10.13
CA ASP A 14 -10.15 -1.18 -8.92
C ASP A 14 -8.69 -1.42 -8.45
N GLY A 15 -8.54 -1.89 -7.22
CA GLY A 15 -7.28 -2.35 -6.66
C GLY A 15 -6.81 -3.66 -7.30
N THR A 16 -5.76 -4.29 -6.76
CA THR A 16 -5.25 -5.53 -7.36
C THR A 16 -6.09 -6.75 -7.02
N ASN A 17 -6.48 -7.45 -8.09
CA ASN A 17 -6.63 -8.89 -8.25
C ASN A 17 -7.09 -9.70 -7.02
N SER A 18 -8.29 -9.40 -6.55
CA SER A 18 -9.29 -10.33 -5.96
C SER A 18 -10.61 -9.57 -5.78
N ASN A 19 -11.05 -8.82 -6.80
CA ASN A 19 -12.09 -7.82 -6.60
C ASN A 19 -13.50 -8.33 -6.92
N LEU A 20 -13.64 -9.15 -7.96
CA LEU A 20 -14.87 -9.86 -8.30
C LEU A 20 -14.89 -11.21 -7.59
N THR A 21 -15.29 -11.23 -6.32
CA THR A 21 -15.24 -12.45 -5.49
C THR A 21 -16.59 -13.19 -5.40
N GLY A 22 -17.56 -12.76 -6.21
CA GLY A 22 -18.94 -13.22 -6.10
C GLY A 22 -19.59 -12.76 -4.80
N GLY A 23 -19.33 -11.51 -4.39
CA GLY A 23 -19.93 -10.92 -3.20
C GLY A 23 -19.21 -11.18 -1.89
N ARG A 24 -18.16 -12.01 -1.83
CA ARG A 24 -17.62 -12.49 -0.53
C ARG A 24 -16.67 -11.52 0.16
N LYS A 25 -15.91 -10.75 -0.63
CA LYS A 25 -14.85 -9.82 -0.23
C LYS A 25 -14.72 -8.66 -1.22
N ASP A 26 -15.83 -8.23 -1.81
CA ASP A 26 -15.79 -7.24 -2.88
C ASP A 26 -15.32 -5.87 -2.36
N THR A 27 -14.61 -5.14 -3.25
CA THR A 27 -14.11 -3.78 -3.00
C THR A 27 -15.26 -2.78 -3.08
N GLN A 28 -15.03 -1.54 -2.65
CA GLN A 28 -16.02 -0.47 -2.83
C GLN A 28 -16.31 -0.17 -4.30
N VAL A 29 -15.32 -0.40 -5.17
CA VAL A 29 -15.48 -0.17 -6.61
C VAL A 29 -16.46 -1.18 -7.19
N VAL A 30 -16.35 -2.46 -6.82
CA VAL A 30 -17.32 -3.49 -7.21
C VAL A 30 -18.70 -3.23 -6.59
N ARG A 31 -18.76 -2.87 -5.31
CA ARG A 31 -20.04 -2.53 -4.66
C ARG A 31 -20.74 -1.34 -5.31
N LEU A 32 -19.98 -0.33 -5.75
CA LEU A 32 -20.51 0.77 -6.54
C LEU A 32 -20.99 0.29 -7.91
N ALA A 33 -20.29 -0.64 -8.56
CA ALA A 33 -20.75 -1.25 -9.81
C ALA A 33 -22.08 -2.00 -9.61
N GLU A 34 -22.22 -2.76 -8.52
CA GLU A 34 -23.47 -3.44 -8.16
C GLU A 34 -24.62 -2.46 -7.92
N LEU A 35 -24.36 -1.36 -7.19
CA LEU A 35 -25.33 -0.28 -7.01
C LEU A 35 -25.73 0.34 -8.36
N LEU A 36 -24.78 0.69 -9.22
CA LEU A 36 -25.06 1.27 -10.53
C LEU A 36 -25.84 0.31 -11.44
N SER A 37 -25.62 -1.00 -11.30
CA SER A 37 -26.36 -2.04 -12.03
C SER A 37 -27.78 -2.23 -11.49
N ALA A 38 -27.99 -2.08 -10.18
CA ALA A 38 -29.30 -2.19 -9.55
C ALA A 38 -30.20 -0.98 -9.86
N TYR A 39 -29.59 0.18 -10.18
CA TYR A 39 -30.28 1.42 -10.56
C TYR A 39 -29.89 1.83 -11.98
N PRO A 40 -30.39 1.12 -13.02
CA PRO A 40 -30.00 1.33 -14.40
C PRO A 40 -30.44 2.70 -14.92
N ASP A 41 -29.60 3.29 -15.77
CA ASP A 41 -29.85 4.56 -16.44
C ASP A 41 -29.43 4.42 -17.90
N ALA A 42 -30.36 4.63 -18.83
CA ALA A 42 -30.12 4.49 -20.27
C ALA A 42 -29.07 5.48 -20.80
N ALA A 43 -28.85 6.59 -20.11
CA ALA A 43 -27.84 7.59 -20.45
C ALA A 43 -26.54 7.39 -19.65
N ARG A 44 -26.30 6.20 -19.07
CA ARG A 44 -25.07 5.86 -18.36
C ARG A 44 -24.25 4.81 -19.11
N LEU A 45 -22.95 5.06 -19.22
CA LEU A 45 -21.97 4.10 -19.71
C LEU A 45 -20.93 3.85 -18.63
N VAL A 46 -20.75 2.59 -18.23
CA VAL A 46 -19.82 2.18 -17.17
C VAL A 46 -18.67 1.40 -17.78
N PHE A 47 -17.44 1.77 -17.42
CA PHE A 47 -16.22 1.02 -17.67
C PHE A 47 -15.65 0.54 -16.34
N TYR A 48 -15.28 -0.73 -16.26
CA TYR A 48 -14.67 -1.33 -15.07
C TYR A 48 -13.26 -1.84 -15.41
N ASP A 49 -12.27 -1.30 -14.72
CA ASP A 49 -10.89 -1.80 -14.72
C ASP A 49 -10.72 -2.73 -13.49
N PRO A 50 -10.43 -4.03 -13.69
CA PRO A 50 -10.22 -4.98 -12.59
C PRO A 50 -8.93 -4.73 -11.80
N GLY A 51 -8.09 -3.79 -12.23
CA GLY A 51 -6.83 -3.44 -11.58
C GLY A 51 -5.69 -4.40 -11.93
N VAL A 52 -4.47 -4.07 -11.49
CA VAL A 52 -3.28 -4.84 -11.88
C VAL A 52 -3.22 -6.20 -11.18
N GLY A 53 -2.93 -7.25 -11.96
CA GLY A 53 -2.71 -8.62 -11.47
C GLY A 53 -1.58 -8.70 -10.43
N ASN A 54 -1.81 -9.40 -9.31
CA ASN A 54 -0.73 -9.90 -8.45
C ASN A 54 -0.74 -11.43 -8.53
N PRO A 55 0.38 -12.08 -8.89
CA PRO A 55 0.45 -13.55 -8.97
C PRO A 55 0.38 -14.28 -7.61
N GLY A 56 0.16 -13.53 -6.53
CA GLY A 56 0.13 -14.04 -5.15
C GLY A 56 -1.22 -14.53 -4.64
N GLU A 57 -2.32 -14.32 -5.39
CA GLU A 57 -3.69 -14.62 -4.89
C GLU A 57 -4.48 -15.63 -5.73
N LEU A 58 -3.88 -16.27 -6.73
CA LEU A 58 -4.48 -17.46 -7.38
C LEU A 58 -4.06 -18.74 -6.62
N PRO A 59 -4.98 -19.66 -6.33
CA PRO A 59 -4.65 -20.91 -5.63
C PRO A 59 -3.80 -21.81 -6.52
N GLY A 60 -2.51 -21.92 -6.21
CA GLY A 60 -1.63 -22.97 -6.75
C GLY A 60 -1.87 -24.28 -5.99
N ALA A 61 -2.11 -25.37 -6.70
CA ALA A 61 -2.50 -26.66 -6.13
C ALA A 61 -1.36 -27.41 -5.40
N THR A 62 -0.12 -26.92 -5.43
CA THR A 62 1.04 -27.63 -4.84
C THR A 62 2.17 -26.70 -4.37
N TRP A 63 2.87 -27.12 -3.32
CA TRP A 63 3.96 -26.34 -2.68
C TRP A 63 5.18 -26.12 -3.60
N TRP A 64 5.44 -27.01 -4.56
CA TRP A 64 6.49 -26.86 -5.56
C TRP A 64 6.17 -25.78 -6.61
N ASP A 65 4.90 -25.58 -6.96
CA ASP A 65 4.48 -24.50 -7.86
C ASP A 65 4.69 -23.14 -7.19
N GLY A 66 4.51 -23.06 -5.86
CA GLY A 66 4.79 -21.87 -5.07
C GLY A 66 6.24 -21.36 -5.18
N LEU A 67 7.21 -22.26 -5.38
CA LEU A 67 8.64 -21.93 -5.52
C LEU A 67 9.03 -21.58 -6.97
N LYS A 68 8.53 -22.31 -7.97
CA LYS A 68 8.75 -21.99 -9.40
C LYS A 68 8.08 -20.68 -9.79
N HIS A 69 6.89 -20.41 -9.24
CA HIS A 69 6.28 -19.12 -9.39
C HIS A 69 7.07 -18.01 -8.68
N LEU A 70 7.93 -18.27 -7.69
CA LEU A 70 8.74 -17.21 -7.07
C LEU A 70 9.76 -16.61 -8.05
N SER A 71 10.41 -17.44 -8.88
CA SER A 71 11.34 -16.96 -9.90
C SER A 71 10.61 -16.30 -11.09
N GLU A 72 9.45 -16.82 -11.48
CA GLU A 72 8.57 -16.16 -12.47
C GLU A 72 7.89 -14.88 -11.90
N ARG A 73 7.64 -14.80 -10.59
CA ARG A 73 7.12 -13.64 -9.84
C ARG A 73 8.16 -12.53 -9.72
N ILE A 74 9.45 -12.90 -9.63
CA ILE A 74 10.58 -11.96 -9.71
C ILE A 74 10.80 -11.54 -11.16
N ALA A 75 10.70 -12.45 -12.15
CA ALA A 75 10.73 -12.09 -13.56
C ALA A 75 9.53 -11.19 -13.97
N GLY A 76 8.39 -11.34 -13.29
CA GLY A 76 7.19 -10.53 -13.38
C GLY A 76 7.27 -9.17 -12.68
N LEU A 77 8.47 -8.70 -12.31
CA LEU A 77 8.74 -7.34 -11.82
C LEU A 77 8.34 -6.21 -12.81
N ALA A 78 7.66 -6.52 -13.92
CA ALA A 78 6.91 -5.63 -14.79
C ALA A 78 5.66 -4.98 -14.12
N PHE A 79 5.67 -4.78 -12.79
CA PHE A 79 4.55 -4.23 -12.02
C PHE A 79 4.13 -2.80 -12.42
N GLY A 80 5.04 -2.00 -12.98
CA GLY A 80 4.72 -0.69 -13.55
C GLY A 80 3.99 -0.78 -14.90
N ARG A 81 4.27 -1.82 -15.68
CA ARG A 81 3.71 -2.01 -17.03
C ARG A 81 2.19 -2.18 -16.98
N GLY A 82 1.68 -3.02 -16.08
CA GLY A 82 0.23 -3.26 -15.95
C GLY A 82 -0.55 -2.00 -15.54
N VAL A 83 0.00 -1.16 -14.65
CA VAL A 83 -0.71 0.08 -14.26
C VAL A 83 -0.79 1.06 -15.43
N TYR A 84 0.29 1.17 -16.22
CA TYR A 84 0.28 2.00 -17.43
C TYR A 84 -0.68 1.48 -18.50
N GLU A 85 -0.80 0.16 -18.65
CA GLU A 85 -1.79 -0.49 -19.52
C GLU A 85 -3.22 -0.14 -19.06
N ASN A 86 -3.56 -0.29 -17.78
CA ASN A 86 -4.87 0.10 -17.25
C ASN A 86 -5.19 1.59 -17.49
N ILE A 87 -4.21 2.48 -17.29
CA ILE A 87 -4.36 3.91 -17.57
C ILE A 87 -4.63 4.15 -19.06
N ALA A 88 -3.89 3.47 -19.94
CA ALA A 88 -4.06 3.55 -21.39
C ALA A 88 -5.44 3.05 -21.83
N GLU A 89 -5.92 1.96 -21.26
CA GLU A 89 -7.24 1.38 -21.54
C GLU A 89 -8.38 2.32 -21.12
N CYS A 90 -8.32 2.86 -19.89
CA CYS A 90 -9.27 3.87 -19.41
C CYS A 90 -9.31 5.10 -20.33
N TYR A 91 -8.14 5.63 -20.71
CA TYR A 91 -8.05 6.78 -21.60
C TYR A 91 -8.59 6.46 -23.00
N THR A 92 -8.27 5.28 -23.55
CA THR A 92 -8.75 4.81 -24.85
C THR A 92 -10.27 4.65 -24.86
N PHE A 93 -10.85 4.10 -23.80
CA PHE A 93 -12.30 4.02 -23.64
C PHE A 93 -12.94 5.42 -23.71
N LEU A 94 -12.39 6.41 -23.01
CA LEU A 94 -12.90 7.78 -23.09
C LEU A 94 -12.76 8.39 -24.48
N MET A 95 -11.63 8.16 -25.18
CA MET A 95 -11.45 8.61 -26.56
C MET A 95 -12.53 8.05 -27.50
N GLN A 96 -12.98 6.82 -27.26
CA GLN A 96 -13.95 6.12 -28.11
C GLN A 96 -15.40 6.50 -27.81
N HIS A 97 -15.70 6.84 -26.56
CA HIS A 97 -17.08 6.95 -26.10
C HIS A 97 -17.52 8.35 -25.66
N TRP A 98 -16.59 9.24 -25.29
CA TRP A 98 -16.93 10.58 -24.82
C TRP A 98 -17.44 11.46 -25.96
N GLN A 99 -18.48 12.23 -25.68
CA GLN A 99 -19.06 13.22 -26.57
C GLN A 99 -19.17 14.57 -25.84
N PRO A 100 -19.11 15.70 -26.57
CA PRO A 100 -19.34 17.01 -25.97
C PRO A 100 -20.65 17.06 -25.18
N GLY A 101 -20.56 17.50 -23.92
CA GLY A 101 -21.70 17.56 -22.99
C GLY A 101 -21.83 16.37 -22.06
N ASP A 102 -21.09 15.28 -22.27
CA ASP A 102 -21.07 14.15 -21.33
C ASP A 102 -20.43 14.55 -19.99
N GLN A 103 -20.95 13.99 -18.91
CA GLN A 103 -20.40 14.12 -17.56
C GLN A 103 -19.50 12.93 -17.23
N LEU A 104 -18.26 13.22 -16.84
CA LEU A 104 -17.27 12.20 -16.50
C LEU A 104 -17.15 12.01 -14.98
N PHE A 105 -17.42 10.80 -14.53
CA PHE A 105 -17.23 10.36 -13.14
C PHE A 105 -16.12 9.31 -13.10
N ILE A 106 -15.13 9.49 -12.26
CA ILE A 106 -13.99 8.57 -12.14
C ILE A 106 -13.86 8.14 -10.69
N PHE A 107 -13.95 6.84 -10.46
CA PHE A 107 -13.78 6.24 -9.14
C PHE A 107 -12.56 5.34 -9.10
N GLY A 108 -11.94 5.22 -7.94
CA GLY A 108 -11.00 4.13 -7.76
C GLY A 108 -10.53 3.88 -6.34
N PHE A 109 -10.00 2.68 -6.11
CA PHE A 109 -9.48 2.25 -4.82
C PHE A 109 -8.00 1.86 -4.93
N SER A 110 -7.17 2.26 -3.95
CA SER A 110 -5.78 1.80 -3.84
C SER A 110 -4.92 2.17 -5.06
N ARG A 111 -4.43 1.18 -5.81
CA ARG A 111 -3.79 1.38 -7.13
C ARG A 111 -4.77 1.83 -8.19
N GLY A 112 -6.02 1.36 -8.17
CA GLY A 112 -7.08 1.89 -9.02
C GLY A 112 -7.38 3.36 -8.75
N ALA A 113 -7.25 3.83 -7.50
CA ALA A 113 -7.30 5.26 -7.20
C ALA A 113 -6.15 6.03 -7.85
N PHE A 114 -4.95 5.44 -7.91
CA PHE A 114 -3.84 6.01 -8.67
C PHE A 114 -4.13 6.03 -10.18
N THR A 115 -4.68 4.95 -10.74
CA THR A 115 -5.14 4.88 -12.14
C THR A 115 -6.16 5.98 -12.43
N ALA A 116 -7.21 6.09 -11.63
CA ALA A 116 -8.26 7.11 -11.73
C ALA A 116 -7.67 8.54 -11.76
N ARG A 117 -6.76 8.86 -10.83
CA ARG A 117 -6.10 10.16 -10.75
C ARG A 117 -5.17 10.43 -11.93
N SER A 118 -4.51 9.39 -12.45
CA SER A 118 -3.61 9.50 -13.59
C SER A 118 -4.37 9.69 -14.90
N VAL A 119 -5.48 8.99 -15.10
CA VAL A 119 -6.40 9.20 -16.23
C VAL A 119 -6.96 10.63 -16.19
N ALA A 120 -7.42 11.09 -15.03
CA ALA A 120 -7.84 12.47 -14.84
C ALA A 120 -6.73 13.48 -15.19
N GLY A 121 -5.49 13.18 -14.80
CA GLY A 121 -4.31 13.98 -15.14
C GLY A 121 -3.98 14.00 -16.63
N LEU A 122 -4.10 12.86 -17.32
CA LEU A 122 -3.90 12.75 -18.77
C LEU A 122 -4.91 13.60 -19.53
N ILE A 123 -6.19 13.52 -19.16
CA ILE A 123 -7.27 14.34 -19.74
C ILE A 123 -6.95 15.82 -19.53
N ASN A 124 -6.51 16.20 -18.33
CA ASN A 124 -6.17 17.59 -18.06
C ASN A 124 -4.98 18.08 -18.91
N GLN A 125 -3.95 17.25 -19.08
CA GLN A 125 -2.73 17.61 -19.80
C GLN A 125 -2.93 17.64 -21.32
N PHE A 126 -3.56 16.61 -21.89
CA PHE A 126 -3.63 16.43 -23.34
C PHE A 126 -5.02 16.69 -23.94
N GLY A 127 -6.06 16.84 -23.12
CA GLY A 127 -7.46 16.73 -23.57
C GLY A 127 -7.84 15.27 -23.83
N LEU A 128 -8.93 15.04 -24.55
CA LEU A 128 -9.27 13.73 -25.13
C LEU A 128 -8.93 13.74 -26.63
N LEU A 129 -8.00 12.89 -27.03
CA LEU A 129 -7.68 12.72 -28.44
C LEU A 129 -8.85 12.10 -29.21
N SER A 130 -8.89 12.35 -30.51
CA SER A 130 -9.85 11.71 -31.41
C SER A 130 -9.70 10.18 -31.39
N ALA A 131 -10.82 9.44 -31.41
CA ALA A 131 -10.87 7.98 -31.27
C ALA A 131 -9.91 7.19 -32.19
N HIS A 132 -9.64 7.68 -33.40
CA HIS A 132 -8.77 7.02 -34.38
C HIS A 132 -7.26 7.15 -34.07
N LEU A 133 -6.88 7.96 -33.07
CA LEU A 133 -5.49 8.20 -32.67
C LEU A 133 -5.03 7.29 -31.52
N GLY A 134 -5.65 6.11 -31.36
CA GLY A 134 -5.31 5.16 -30.30
C GLY A 134 -3.82 4.77 -30.25
N SER A 135 -3.12 4.81 -31.40
CA SER A 135 -1.67 4.55 -31.46
C SER A 135 -0.82 5.58 -30.71
N MET A 136 -1.37 6.76 -30.40
CA MET A 136 -0.67 7.79 -29.62
C MET A 136 -0.73 7.55 -28.12
N VAL A 137 -1.66 6.73 -27.62
CA VAL A 137 -1.88 6.56 -26.19
C VAL A 137 -0.61 6.13 -25.43
N PRO A 138 0.20 5.15 -25.91
CA PRO A 138 1.45 4.80 -25.24
C PRO A 138 2.41 6.00 -25.11
N THR A 139 2.46 6.85 -26.14
CA THR A 139 3.27 8.08 -26.14
C THR A 139 2.75 9.08 -25.10
N LEU A 140 1.44 9.29 -25.00
CA LEU A 140 0.84 10.18 -24.00
C LEU A 140 1.14 9.73 -22.57
N VAL A 141 0.98 8.43 -22.30
CA VAL A 141 1.28 7.84 -20.99
C VAL A 141 2.76 8.02 -20.67
N HIS A 142 3.65 7.76 -21.63
CA HIS A 142 5.09 7.97 -21.45
C HIS A 142 5.43 9.43 -21.13
N LEU A 143 4.87 10.40 -21.88
CA LEU A 143 5.10 11.83 -21.63
C LEU A 143 4.51 12.31 -20.29
N TYR A 144 3.38 11.76 -19.86
CA TYR A 144 2.76 12.11 -18.59
C TYR A 144 3.63 11.76 -17.40
N PHE A 145 4.28 10.59 -17.46
CA PHE A 145 5.16 10.07 -16.40
C PHE A 145 6.64 10.38 -16.62
N ALA A 146 6.99 11.10 -17.68
CA ALA A 146 8.37 11.56 -17.90
C ALA A 146 8.83 12.49 -16.76
N ASP A 147 10.12 12.41 -16.44
CA ASP A 147 10.74 13.20 -15.39
C ASP A 147 10.53 14.71 -15.61
N ARG A 148 10.18 15.42 -14.55
CA ARG A 148 9.85 16.85 -14.53
C ARG A 148 11.06 17.73 -14.20
N GLY A 149 12.27 17.18 -14.32
CA GLY A 149 13.53 17.87 -14.10
C GLY A 149 13.84 18.94 -15.16
N THR A 150 15.08 18.98 -15.64
CA THR A 150 15.60 20.05 -16.52
C THR A 150 14.90 20.18 -17.89
N LYS A 151 14.03 19.24 -18.25
CA LYS A 151 13.30 19.19 -19.52
C LYS A 151 11.79 19.46 -19.41
N ASP A 152 11.30 20.00 -18.29
CA ASP A 152 9.86 20.20 -18.12
C ASP A 152 9.26 21.18 -19.15
N SER A 153 10.01 22.20 -19.59
CA SER A 153 9.57 23.12 -20.64
C SER A 153 9.36 22.44 -21.99
N GLU A 154 10.26 21.52 -22.37
CA GLU A 154 10.14 20.71 -23.58
C GLU A 154 8.93 19.78 -23.49
N ARG A 155 8.75 19.10 -22.35
CA ARG A 155 7.58 18.25 -22.07
C ARG A 155 6.27 19.02 -22.18
N GLN A 156 6.21 20.23 -21.63
CA GLN A 156 5.04 21.12 -21.72
C GLN A 156 4.79 21.54 -23.18
N ALA A 157 5.84 21.92 -23.92
CA ALA A 157 5.71 22.29 -25.34
C ALA A 157 5.18 21.14 -26.20
N ILE A 158 5.66 19.90 -25.99
CA ILE A 158 5.16 18.72 -26.70
C ILE A 158 3.70 18.43 -26.31
N SER A 159 3.35 18.61 -25.02
CA SER A 159 1.98 18.42 -24.54
C SER A 159 1.01 19.41 -25.17
N GLU A 160 1.41 20.68 -25.25
CA GLU A 160 0.61 21.73 -25.90
C GLU A 160 0.49 21.49 -27.40
N GLN A 161 1.59 21.10 -28.07
CA GLN A 161 1.55 20.72 -29.48
C GLN A 161 0.60 19.54 -29.72
N THR A 162 0.67 18.52 -28.86
CA THR A 162 -0.20 17.33 -28.94
C THR A 162 -1.66 17.73 -28.78
N ARG A 163 -1.97 18.51 -27.75
CA ARG A 163 -3.30 19.04 -27.46
C ARG A 163 -3.82 19.85 -28.65
N ARG A 164 -3.01 20.75 -29.22
CA ARG A 164 -3.39 21.60 -30.37
C ARG A 164 -3.66 20.79 -31.65
N LEU A 165 -2.86 19.75 -31.92
CA LEU A 165 -2.93 19.02 -33.20
C LEU A 165 -3.97 17.90 -33.20
N PHE A 166 -4.24 17.28 -32.06
CA PHE A 166 -4.93 15.99 -31.99
C PHE A 166 -6.25 16.01 -31.20
N THR A 167 -6.65 17.17 -30.67
CA THR A 167 -7.96 17.39 -30.03
C THR A 167 -8.82 18.37 -30.81
N THR A 168 -10.14 18.25 -30.68
CA THR A 168 -11.11 19.26 -31.11
C THR A 168 -11.24 20.37 -30.07
N ASP A 169 -11.90 21.48 -30.38
CA ASP A 169 -12.08 22.57 -29.41
C ASP A 169 -12.86 22.11 -28.16
N GLU A 170 -13.84 21.22 -28.32
CA GLU A 170 -14.66 20.69 -27.23
C GLU A 170 -13.93 19.61 -26.40
N SER A 171 -13.06 18.83 -27.04
CA SER A 171 -12.28 17.77 -26.37
C SER A 171 -10.92 18.26 -25.86
N ARG A 172 -10.56 19.51 -26.16
CA ARG A 172 -9.34 20.16 -25.68
C ARG A 172 -9.36 20.28 -24.16
N THR A 173 -10.44 20.84 -23.61
CA THR A 173 -10.61 21.01 -22.16
C THR A 173 -11.87 20.28 -21.72
N VAL A 174 -11.70 19.07 -21.17
CA VAL A 174 -12.82 18.23 -20.72
C VAL A 174 -12.96 18.33 -19.21
N ASP A 175 -14.14 18.75 -18.77
CA ASP A 175 -14.50 18.77 -17.35
C ASP A 175 -14.67 17.35 -16.80
N ILE A 176 -14.03 17.11 -15.67
CA ILE A 176 -14.24 15.91 -14.87
C ILE A 176 -15.20 16.27 -13.75
N GLN A 177 -16.44 15.80 -13.89
CA GLN A 177 -17.53 16.13 -12.97
C GLN A 177 -17.22 15.66 -11.55
N PHE A 178 -16.70 14.44 -11.39
CA PHE A 178 -16.40 13.88 -10.08
C PHE A 178 -15.21 12.93 -10.11
N ILE A 179 -14.30 13.06 -9.13
CA ILE A 179 -13.22 12.12 -8.85
C ILE A 179 -13.41 11.59 -7.43
N GLY A 180 -13.80 10.33 -7.27
CA GLY A 180 -14.02 9.68 -5.99
C GLY A 180 -13.00 8.59 -5.72
N VAL A 181 -12.12 8.77 -4.73
CA VAL A 181 -11.06 7.79 -4.46
C VAL A 181 -11.07 7.27 -3.03
N TRP A 182 -10.91 5.95 -2.88
CA TRP A 182 -10.65 5.31 -1.60
C TRP A 182 -9.15 5.04 -1.47
N ASP A 183 -8.56 5.61 -0.44
CA ASP A 183 -7.22 5.38 0.08
C ASP A 183 -6.11 5.25 -0.99
N THR A 184 -5.86 6.34 -1.73
CA THR A 184 -4.80 6.35 -2.76
C THR A 184 -3.43 6.08 -2.14
N VAL A 185 -2.70 5.11 -2.72
CA VAL A 185 -1.31 4.80 -2.35
C VAL A 185 -0.36 5.12 -3.50
N ALA A 186 0.80 5.71 -3.18
CA ALA A 186 1.77 6.21 -4.17
C ALA A 186 2.95 5.27 -4.46
N SER A 187 3.09 4.17 -3.71
CA SER A 187 4.24 3.27 -3.79
C SER A 187 3.85 1.85 -4.20
N VAL A 188 4.64 1.27 -5.10
CA VAL A 188 4.58 -0.15 -5.49
C VAL A 188 5.98 -0.73 -5.41
N GLY A 189 6.14 -1.85 -4.70
CA GLY A 189 7.43 -2.52 -4.49
C GLY A 189 7.88 -2.50 -3.02
N LEU A 190 8.98 -3.19 -2.72
CA LEU A 190 9.52 -3.35 -1.37
C LEU A 190 10.85 -2.60 -1.23
N GLY A 191 10.95 -1.73 -0.21
CA GLY A 191 12.20 -1.06 0.16
C GLY A 191 12.83 -0.24 -0.99
N PRO A 192 14.14 -0.37 -1.26
CA PRO A 192 14.84 0.42 -2.28
C PRO A 192 14.39 0.13 -3.72
N PHE A 193 13.63 -0.95 -3.93
CA PHE A 193 13.04 -1.30 -5.24
C PHE A 193 11.61 -0.76 -5.40
N SER A 194 11.15 0.11 -4.49
CA SER A 194 9.85 0.75 -4.65
C SER A 194 9.88 1.76 -5.80
N ALA A 195 9.01 1.58 -6.79
CA ALA A 195 8.71 2.62 -7.74
C ALA A 195 7.60 3.51 -7.16
N ARG A 196 7.83 4.82 -7.18
CA ARG A 196 6.82 5.81 -6.83
C ARG A 196 6.22 6.34 -8.10
N PHE A 197 4.93 6.12 -8.26
CA PHE A 197 4.17 6.66 -9.36
C PHE A 197 3.25 7.71 -8.77
N THR A 198 3.43 8.97 -9.14
CA THR A 198 2.65 10.06 -8.55
C THR A 198 1.96 10.89 -9.64
N ALA A 199 0.63 10.87 -9.62
CA ALA A 199 -0.15 11.94 -10.22
C ALA A 199 0.08 13.22 -9.42
N ALA A 200 0.13 14.37 -10.09
CA ALA A 200 0.34 15.66 -9.43
C ALA A 200 -0.75 15.87 -8.36
N PRO A 201 -0.39 16.12 -7.08
CA PRO A 201 -1.33 16.08 -5.96
C PRO A 201 -2.24 17.31 -5.88
N THR A 202 -2.11 18.29 -6.78
CA THR A 202 -2.93 19.51 -6.78
C THR A 202 -4.24 19.35 -7.55
N VAL A 203 -5.25 20.14 -7.20
CA VAL A 203 -6.46 20.38 -8.00
C VAL A 203 -6.38 21.70 -8.77
N ALA A 204 -5.42 22.57 -8.44
CA ALA A 204 -5.22 23.86 -9.10
C ALA A 204 -4.84 23.69 -10.58
N HIS A 205 -5.36 24.58 -11.43
CA HIS A 205 -5.16 24.55 -12.88
C HIS A 205 -5.61 23.23 -13.54
N LYS A 206 -6.61 22.56 -12.95
CA LYS A 206 -7.21 21.36 -13.51
C LYS A 206 -8.69 21.52 -13.77
N ALA A 207 -9.20 20.88 -14.80
CA ALA A 207 -10.64 20.81 -15.11
C ALA A 207 -11.38 19.83 -14.19
N PHE A 208 -11.00 19.77 -12.91
CA PHE A 208 -11.63 18.90 -11.91
C PHE A 208 -12.70 19.72 -11.19
N ILE A 209 -13.95 19.27 -11.24
CA ILE A 209 -15.06 19.98 -10.58
C ILE A 209 -15.20 19.52 -9.14
N HIS A 210 -15.50 18.25 -8.89
CA HIS A 210 -15.63 17.72 -7.53
C HIS A 210 -14.62 16.60 -7.28
N VAL A 211 -13.93 16.66 -6.15
CA VAL A 211 -12.95 15.66 -5.72
C VAL A 211 -13.29 15.18 -4.32
N ARG A 212 -13.34 13.86 -4.12
CA ARG A 212 -13.59 13.19 -2.85
C ARG A 212 -12.54 12.14 -2.58
N GLN A 213 -11.98 12.15 -1.38
CA GLN A 213 -11.00 11.15 -0.96
C GLN A 213 -11.31 10.61 0.44
N ALA A 214 -11.55 9.31 0.54
CA ALA A 214 -11.62 8.60 1.81
C ALA A 214 -10.22 8.07 2.18
N LEU A 215 -9.75 8.33 3.40
CA LEU A 215 -8.41 7.97 3.88
C LEU A 215 -8.50 6.98 5.06
N ALA A 216 -7.67 5.94 5.04
CA ALA A 216 -7.57 4.98 6.15
C ALA A 216 -6.69 5.52 7.27
N LEU A 217 -7.24 5.70 8.47
CA LEU A 217 -6.46 6.25 9.60
C LEU A 217 -5.55 5.20 10.26
N ASP A 218 -5.98 3.94 10.31
CA ASP A 218 -5.33 2.88 11.09
C ASP A 218 -4.42 1.96 10.26
N GLU A 219 -4.13 2.34 9.03
CA GLU A 219 -3.17 1.62 8.19
C GLU A 219 -1.74 1.86 8.67
N GLN A 220 -1.04 0.78 9.02
CA GLN A 220 0.27 0.81 9.69
C GLN A 220 1.42 0.27 8.82
N ARG A 221 1.15 -0.24 7.62
CA ARG A 221 2.19 -0.72 6.71
C ARG A 221 2.88 0.48 6.07
N ALA A 222 4.20 0.55 6.19
CA ALA A 222 4.98 1.67 5.64
C ALA A 222 4.87 1.81 4.11
N GLN A 223 4.58 0.72 3.39
CA GLN A 223 4.35 0.73 1.94
C GLN A 223 2.96 1.25 1.52
N PHE A 224 2.05 1.51 2.48
CA PHE A 224 0.72 2.07 2.25
C PHE A 224 0.65 3.49 2.81
N LEU A 225 1.65 4.34 2.54
CA LEU A 225 1.53 5.76 2.87
C LEU A 225 0.47 6.41 1.97
N PRO A 226 -0.41 7.25 2.53
CA PRO A 226 -1.50 7.85 1.78
C PRO A 226 -0.97 8.96 0.88
N ARG A 227 -1.62 9.14 -0.27
CA ARG A 227 -1.39 10.28 -1.17
C ARG A 227 -2.62 11.19 -1.18
N PRO A 228 -2.77 12.14 -0.24
CA PRO A 228 -3.84 13.13 -0.28
C PRO A 228 -3.66 14.11 -1.45
N TYR A 229 -4.69 14.91 -1.71
CA TYR A 229 -4.57 16.13 -2.49
C TYR A 229 -3.95 17.24 -1.64
N ALA A 230 -3.02 17.98 -2.24
CA ALA A 230 -2.28 19.09 -1.66
C ALA A 230 -3.10 20.39 -1.65
N ALA A 231 -4.32 20.33 -1.12
CA ALA A 231 -5.22 21.47 -0.98
C ALA A 231 -6.16 21.24 0.22
N PRO A 232 -6.60 22.31 0.91
CA PRO A 232 -7.56 22.21 2.00
C PRO A 232 -8.93 21.75 1.48
N ASN A 233 -9.75 21.21 2.38
CA ASN A 233 -11.16 20.98 2.09
C ASN A 233 -11.88 22.31 1.82
N GLY A 234 -12.82 22.30 0.89
CA GLY A 234 -13.63 23.47 0.58
C GLY A 234 -13.85 23.72 -0.91
N PRO A 235 -14.39 24.90 -1.26
CA PRO A 235 -14.65 25.27 -2.64
C PRO A 235 -13.36 25.54 -3.40
N HIS A 236 -13.36 25.22 -4.69
CA HIS A 236 -12.32 25.63 -5.64
C HIS A 236 -12.93 25.92 -7.00
N THR A 237 -12.18 26.59 -7.87
CA THR A 237 -12.59 26.87 -9.25
C THR A 237 -11.81 25.97 -10.21
N SER A 238 -12.53 25.27 -11.10
CA SER A 238 -11.92 24.45 -12.14
C SER A 238 -11.23 25.31 -13.20
N LEU A 239 -10.37 24.70 -14.02
CA LEU A 239 -9.75 25.35 -15.18
C LEU A 239 -10.77 25.94 -16.16
N SER A 240 -11.96 25.34 -16.25
CA SER A 240 -13.08 25.81 -17.06
C SER A 240 -13.91 26.93 -16.41
N GLY A 241 -13.53 27.40 -15.22
CA GLY A 241 -14.24 28.45 -14.50
C GLY A 241 -15.50 27.99 -13.75
N ARG A 242 -15.72 26.68 -13.63
CA ARG A 242 -16.86 26.13 -12.87
C ARG A 242 -16.53 26.04 -11.39
N GLU A 243 -17.53 26.33 -10.57
CA GLU A 243 -17.43 26.12 -9.12
C GLU A 243 -17.44 24.63 -8.79
N GLY A 244 -16.54 24.25 -7.90
CA GLY A 244 -16.25 22.88 -7.52
C GLY A 244 -15.89 22.77 -6.05
N SER A 245 -15.54 21.56 -5.61
CA SER A 245 -15.09 21.35 -4.24
C SER A 245 -14.16 20.16 -4.08
N LEU A 246 -13.23 20.26 -3.13
CA LEU A 246 -12.40 19.17 -2.64
C LEU A 246 -12.85 18.81 -1.22
N VAL A 247 -13.10 17.52 -0.95
CA VAL A 247 -13.31 17.02 0.42
C VAL A 247 -12.51 15.73 0.62
N GLN A 248 -11.71 15.72 1.68
CA GLN A 248 -10.91 14.58 2.11
C GLN A 248 -11.26 14.25 3.56
N LEU A 249 -11.64 13.00 3.82
CA LEU A 249 -12.02 12.54 5.16
C LEU A 249 -11.20 11.33 5.61
N TRP A 250 -10.78 11.35 6.86
CA TRP A 250 -10.20 10.19 7.53
C TRP A 250 -11.28 9.31 8.15
N PHE A 251 -11.26 8.03 7.81
CA PHE A 251 -12.14 7.01 8.35
C PHE A 251 -11.34 6.05 9.24
N ARG A 252 -12.03 5.41 10.20
CA ARG A 252 -11.45 4.34 11.01
C ARG A 252 -11.28 3.09 10.19
N GLY A 253 -10.22 2.35 10.47
CA GLY A 253 -9.90 1.11 9.77
C GLY A 253 -8.60 1.15 9.00
N ASP A 254 -8.16 -0.03 8.59
CA ASP A 254 -7.03 -0.19 7.68
C ASP A 254 -7.43 0.07 6.22
N HIS A 255 -6.48 -0.09 5.30
CA HIS A 255 -6.70 0.15 3.87
C HIS A 255 -7.94 -0.58 3.30
N SER A 256 -8.20 -1.81 3.74
CA SER A 256 -9.31 -2.63 3.27
C SER A 256 -10.61 -2.38 4.04
N ASP A 257 -10.55 -1.82 5.25
CA ASP A 257 -11.75 -1.29 5.90
C ASP A 257 -12.32 -0.09 5.12
N ILE A 258 -11.48 0.69 4.43
CA ILE A 258 -11.92 1.84 3.65
C ILE A 258 -12.33 1.46 2.23
N GLY A 259 -11.48 0.70 1.54
CA GLY A 259 -11.71 0.32 0.15
C GLY A 259 -12.35 -1.05 -0.08
N GLY A 260 -12.72 -1.76 0.98
CA GLY A 260 -13.25 -3.13 0.90
C GLY A 260 -12.15 -4.18 0.74
N GLY A 261 -12.56 -5.45 0.62
CA GLY A 261 -11.64 -6.60 0.58
C GLY A 261 -11.64 -7.49 1.83
N HIS A 262 -12.31 -7.07 2.91
CA HIS A 262 -12.56 -7.92 4.08
C HIS A 262 -13.78 -8.82 3.86
N GLY A 263 -13.83 -9.96 4.57
CA GLY A 263 -14.98 -10.86 4.51
C GLY A 263 -16.24 -10.18 5.06
N LEU A 264 -17.38 -10.40 4.41
CA LEU A 264 -18.67 -9.76 4.74
C LEU A 264 -19.01 -9.74 6.23
N GLU A 265 -18.83 -10.88 6.91
CA GLU A 265 -19.11 -11.07 8.34
C GLU A 265 -18.29 -10.16 9.27
N GLN A 266 -17.25 -9.51 8.76
CA GLN A 266 -16.35 -8.64 9.53
C GLN A 266 -16.26 -7.23 8.92
N ALA A 267 -16.83 -6.99 7.74
CA ALA A 267 -16.66 -5.76 6.98
C ALA A 267 -17.55 -4.59 7.44
N GLY A 268 -18.04 -4.58 8.69
CA GLY A 268 -18.99 -3.57 9.18
C GLY A 268 -18.52 -2.11 8.99
N LEU A 269 -17.21 -1.86 9.09
CA LEU A 269 -16.62 -0.52 8.86
C LEU A 269 -16.69 -0.04 7.42
N ALA A 270 -16.65 -0.96 6.45
CA ALA A 270 -16.63 -0.62 5.03
C ALA A 270 -17.96 0.02 4.56
N ARG A 271 -19.02 -0.04 5.35
CA ARG A 271 -20.30 0.61 5.02
C ARG A 271 -20.19 2.12 4.91
N TRP A 272 -19.49 2.75 5.85
CA TRP A 272 -19.45 4.21 5.96
C TRP A 272 -18.71 4.88 4.81
N PRO A 273 -17.51 4.43 4.41
CA PRO A 273 -16.79 5.00 3.27
C PRO A 273 -17.53 4.82 1.93
N LEU A 274 -18.32 3.76 1.77
CA LEU A 274 -19.16 3.56 0.60
C LEU A 274 -20.33 4.55 0.59
N ALA A 275 -21.08 4.60 1.70
CA ALA A 275 -22.26 5.45 1.85
C ALA A 275 -21.91 6.93 1.65
N TRP A 276 -20.85 7.39 2.31
CA TRP A 276 -20.33 8.75 2.15
C TRP A 276 -19.96 9.06 0.70
N MET A 277 -19.14 8.22 0.06
CA MET A 277 -18.68 8.49 -1.31
C MET A 277 -19.85 8.54 -2.30
N CYS A 278 -20.82 7.62 -2.18
CA CYS A 278 -21.99 7.59 -3.05
C CYS A 278 -22.88 8.81 -2.83
N SER A 279 -23.14 9.17 -1.57
CA SER A 279 -23.92 10.36 -1.21
C SER A 279 -23.28 11.63 -1.78
N GLU A 280 -21.97 11.79 -1.63
CA GLU A 280 -21.25 12.93 -2.20
C GLU A 280 -21.31 12.95 -3.73
N ALA A 281 -21.16 11.79 -4.37
CA ALA A 281 -21.27 11.69 -5.83
C ALA A 281 -22.67 12.08 -6.32
N VAL A 282 -23.72 11.66 -5.63
CA VAL A 282 -25.13 12.01 -5.93
C VAL A 282 -25.37 13.50 -5.77
N GLN A 283 -24.89 14.10 -4.67
CA GLN A 283 -24.95 15.55 -4.47
C GLN A 283 -24.19 16.32 -5.56
N CYS A 284 -23.15 15.72 -6.13
CA CYS A 284 -22.37 16.25 -7.25
C CYS A 284 -22.93 15.86 -8.63
N GLY A 285 -24.14 15.30 -8.71
CA GLY A 285 -24.87 15.05 -9.95
C GLY A 285 -24.87 13.61 -10.46
N LEU A 286 -24.27 12.64 -9.76
CA LEU A 286 -24.39 11.22 -10.13
C LEU A 286 -25.87 10.81 -10.05
N ARG A 287 -26.41 10.24 -11.13
CA ARG A 287 -27.84 9.87 -11.18
C ARG A 287 -28.12 8.54 -10.49
N LEU A 288 -27.93 8.47 -9.18
CA LEU A 288 -28.28 7.30 -8.39
C LEU A 288 -29.50 7.64 -7.54
N SER A 289 -30.68 7.20 -8.00
CA SER A 289 -31.97 7.41 -7.34
C SER A 289 -32.61 6.07 -7.00
N ASP A 290 -33.38 6.02 -5.92
CA ASP A 290 -34.18 4.84 -5.59
C ASP A 290 -35.38 4.64 -6.53
N ALA A 291 -36.17 3.60 -6.26
CA ALA A 291 -37.37 3.26 -7.03
C ALA A 291 -38.44 4.36 -7.02
N GLU A 292 -38.38 5.30 -6.07
CA GLU A 292 -39.28 6.45 -5.94
C GLU A 292 -38.73 7.70 -6.64
N GLY A 293 -37.57 7.60 -7.28
CA GLY A 293 -36.90 8.70 -7.97
C GLY A 293 -36.21 9.69 -7.03
N LEU A 294 -36.05 9.33 -5.75
CA LEU A 294 -35.42 10.19 -4.76
C LEU A 294 -33.90 9.94 -4.74
N MET A 295 -33.14 11.03 -4.61
CA MET A 295 -31.69 10.99 -4.57
C MET A 295 -31.20 10.21 -3.34
N LEU A 296 -30.23 9.31 -3.53
CA LEU A 296 -29.70 8.50 -2.43
C LEU A 296 -28.83 9.33 -1.47
N THR A 297 -29.37 9.65 -0.29
CA THR A 297 -28.61 10.10 0.88
C THR A 297 -27.77 8.96 1.46
N GLU A 298 -26.83 9.23 2.37
CA GLU A 298 -26.03 8.17 3.02
C GLU A 298 -26.89 7.03 3.60
N GLU A 299 -27.96 7.37 4.33
CA GLU A 299 -28.89 6.38 4.91
C GLU A 299 -29.61 5.56 3.82
N ARG A 300 -29.94 6.17 2.68
CA ARG A 300 -30.55 5.48 1.55
C ARG A 300 -29.53 4.59 0.83
N VAL A 301 -28.27 5.01 0.69
CA VAL A 301 -27.19 4.18 0.16
C VAL A 301 -26.96 2.96 1.05
N LEU A 302 -26.95 3.13 2.37
CA LEU A 302 -26.80 2.01 3.31
C LEU A 302 -27.93 0.99 3.16
N ARG A 303 -29.18 1.44 3.07
CA ARG A 303 -30.35 0.58 2.82
C ARG A 303 -30.28 -0.12 1.46
N ALA A 304 -29.93 0.60 0.41
CA ALA A 304 -29.78 0.05 -0.93
C ALA A 304 -28.68 -1.02 -0.98
N ALA A 305 -27.52 -0.74 -0.39
CA ALA A 305 -26.39 -1.67 -0.35
C ALA A 305 -26.67 -2.93 0.50
N ALA A 306 -27.58 -2.85 1.49
CA ALA A 306 -27.93 -3.97 2.35
C ALA A 306 -28.73 -5.08 1.64
N VAL A 307 -29.33 -4.79 0.48
CA VAL A 307 -30.15 -5.74 -0.29
C VAL A 307 -29.46 -6.25 -1.57
N LEU A 308 -28.24 -5.79 -1.84
CA LEU A 308 -27.47 -6.23 -3.00
C LEU A 308 -26.82 -7.61 -2.78
N PRO A 309 -26.47 -8.32 -3.87
CA PRO A 309 -25.54 -9.43 -3.78
C PRO A 309 -24.28 -9.02 -3.01
N GLY A 310 -23.75 -9.89 -2.14
CA GLY A 310 -22.57 -9.53 -1.34
C GLY A 310 -22.78 -8.41 -0.32
N ALA A 311 -24.03 -8.10 0.06
CA ALA A 311 -24.32 -7.15 1.12
C ALA A 311 -23.61 -7.55 2.43
N ILE A 312 -23.01 -6.54 3.08
CA ILE A 312 -22.45 -6.72 4.43
C ILE A 312 -23.64 -6.93 5.37
N PRO A 313 -23.77 -8.07 6.09
CA PRO A 313 -24.94 -8.37 6.94
C PRO A 313 -25.07 -7.36 8.07
N GLU A 314 -26.24 -6.78 8.37
CA GLU A 314 -26.40 -5.72 9.38
C GLU A 314 -25.70 -6.00 10.72
N SER A 315 -25.68 -7.27 11.14
CA SER A 315 -24.99 -7.82 12.31
C SER A 315 -23.45 -7.78 12.28
N ALA A 316 -22.84 -7.58 11.12
CA ALA A 316 -21.39 -7.53 10.95
C ALA A 316 -20.80 -6.42 11.84
N PRO A 317 -19.84 -6.75 12.71
CA PRO A 317 -19.35 -5.82 13.70
C PRO A 317 -18.42 -4.77 13.07
N SER A 318 -18.46 -3.57 13.62
CA SER A 318 -17.51 -2.49 13.33
C SER A 318 -16.18 -2.78 14.04
N VAL A 319 -15.33 -3.59 13.43
CA VAL A 319 -14.01 -3.97 13.96
C VAL A 319 -12.92 -3.36 13.10
N VAL A 320 -11.95 -2.69 13.72
CA VAL A 320 -10.76 -2.20 13.01
C VAL A 320 -9.84 -3.39 12.70
N HIS A 321 -9.57 -3.59 11.42
CA HIS A 321 -8.62 -4.61 10.95
C HIS A 321 -7.19 -4.09 10.97
N GLY A 322 -6.25 -5.00 10.72
CA GLY A 322 -4.84 -4.67 10.61
C GLY A 322 -4.07 -5.79 9.95
N ARG A 323 -3.80 -5.65 8.65
CA ARG A 323 -3.04 -6.63 7.84
C ARG A 323 -1.64 -6.97 8.39
N THR A 324 -1.08 -6.08 9.20
CA THR A 324 0.19 -6.33 9.94
C THR A 324 0.06 -7.44 10.98
N ARG A 325 -1.15 -7.71 11.47
CA ARG A 325 -1.45 -8.86 12.33
C ARG A 325 -1.29 -10.17 11.57
N ASP A 326 -1.78 -10.23 10.34
CA ASP A 326 -2.00 -11.48 9.63
C ASP A 326 -0.77 -11.95 8.83
N THR A 327 0.03 -11.01 8.32
CA THR A 327 1.19 -11.30 7.46
C THR A 327 2.46 -10.70 8.05
N PRO A 328 3.64 -11.36 7.99
CA PRO A 328 4.87 -10.83 8.55
C PRO A 328 5.70 -10.00 7.56
N TRP A 329 5.23 -9.71 6.34
CA TRP A 329 6.05 -9.07 5.28
C TRP A 329 6.55 -7.68 5.69
N TRP A 330 5.83 -7.01 6.58
CA TRP A 330 6.25 -5.74 7.15
C TRP A 330 7.51 -5.86 8.02
N ALA A 331 7.94 -7.06 8.41
CA ALA A 331 9.25 -7.28 9.03
C ALA A 331 10.41 -6.85 8.12
N LEU A 332 10.18 -6.81 6.79
CA LEU A 332 11.13 -6.31 5.80
C LEU A 332 10.82 -4.89 5.33
N SER A 333 9.54 -4.50 5.30
CA SER A 333 9.12 -3.19 4.75
C SER A 333 8.96 -2.08 5.80
N GLY A 334 8.89 -2.41 7.09
CA GLY A 334 8.66 -1.48 8.18
C GLY A 334 7.20 -1.16 8.48
N LEU A 335 7.01 -0.54 9.64
CA LEU A 335 5.75 -0.03 10.16
C LEU A 335 5.77 1.51 10.18
N ALA A 336 4.61 2.11 9.95
CA ALA A 336 4.41 3.55 9.95
C ALA A 336 3.13 3.92 10.70
N VAL A 337 3.00 5.20 10.99
CA VAL A 337 1.76 5.78 11.51
C VAL A 337 1.36 6.91 10.58
N ARG A 338 0.12 6.89 10.10
CA ARG A 338 -0.41 7.98 9.29
C ARG A 338 -0.69 9.19 10.18
N ASP A 339 -0.29 10.36 9.70
CA ASP A 339 -0.49 11.62 10.42
C ASP A 339 -1.50 12.50 9.68
N PRO A 340 -2.73 12.63 10.18
CA PRO A 340 -3.76 13.45 9.53
C PRO A 340 -3.43 14.94 9.55
N ALA A 341 -2.53 15.37 10.45
CA ALA A 341 -2.09 16.76 10.58
C ALA A 341 -0.92 17.14 9.65
N ARG A 342 -0.17 16.16 9.15
CA ARG A 342 1.05 16.40 8.38
C ARG A 342 1.29 15.27 7.39
N VAL A 343 0.85 15.46 6.15
CA VAL A 343 1.24 14.56 5.06
C VAL A 343 2.38 15.20 4.28
N VAL A 344 3.59 14.68 4.47
CA VAL A 344 4.76 15.12 3.71
C VAL A 344 4.62 14.59 2.28
N LEU A 345 4.42 15.51 1.35
CA LEU A 345 4.49 15.23 -0.08
C LEU A 345 5.86 15.71 -0.57
N GLU A 346 6.69 14.81 -1.09
CA GLU A 346 8.02 15.18 -1.60
C GLU A 346 7.95 16.25 -2.71
N ASP A 347 6.94 16.17 -3.57
CA ASP A 347 6.72 17.11 -4.69
C ASP A 347 5.92 18.36 -4.29
N ALA A 348 5.56 18.49 -3.02
CA ALA A 348 4.83 19.64 -2.47
C ALA A 348 5.20 19.78 -0.98
N PRO A 349 6.40 20.29 -0.67
CA PRO A 349 6.84 20.47 0.70
C PRO A 349 5.95 21.51 1.38
N ASP A 350 5.24 21.08 2.43
CA ASP A 350 4.31 21.85 3.27
C ASP A 350 2.91 22.16 2.66
N PRO A 351 2.13 21.13 2.28
CA PRO A 351 0.76 21.36 1.92
C PRO A 351 -0.05 21.51 3.22
N GLN A 352 -0.79 22.62 3.37
CA GLN A 352 -1.78 22.77 4.45
C GLN A 352 -2.96 21.80 4.21
N ILE A 353 -2.75 20.52 4.52
CA ILE A 353 -3.76 19.47 4.40
C ILE A 353 -4.38 19.29 5.77
N GLN A 354 -5.58 19.84 5.94
CA GLN A 354 -6.43 19.58 7.09
C GLN A 354 -7.62 18.74 6.62
N ALA A 355 -7.37 17.45 6.38
CA ALA A 355 -8.46 16.51 6.10
C ALA A 355 -9.21 16.24 7.42
N GLU A 356 -10.53 16.36 7.37
CA GLU A 356 -11.39 16.22 8.54
C GLU A 356 -11.55 14.75 8.95
N LEU A 357 -11.96 14.51 10.19
CA LEU A 357 -12.28 13.18 10.67
C LEU A 357 -13.75 12.87 10.39
N HIS A 358 -14.04 11.74 9.77
CA HIS A 358 -15.40 11.24 9.68
C HIS A 358 -15.94 10.91 11.10
N PRO A 359 -17.25 11.10 11.40
CA PRO A 359 -17.82 10.79 12.72
C PRO A 359 -17.56 9.37 13.24
N SER A 360 -17.34 8.40 12.34
CA SER A 360 -16.91 7.04 12.70
C SER A 360 -15.62 7.03 13.55
N VAL A 361 -14.78 8.06 13.47
CA VAL A 361 -13.52 8.18 14.20
C VAL A 361 -13.73 8.36 15.69
N ALA A 362 -14.58 9.30 16.08
CA ALA A 362 -14.90 9.54 17.48
C ALA A 362 -15.60 8.32 18.11
N ALA A 363 -16.48 7.65 17.35
CA ALA A 363 -17.29 6.53 17.85
C ALA A 363 -16.47 5.30 18.28
N MET A 364 -15.27 5.09 17.74
CA MET A 364 -14.49 3.85 17.95
C MET A 364 -13.25 3.99 18.82
N ALA A 365 -12.76 5.20 19.07
CA ALA A 365 -11.52 5.42 19.83
C ALA A 365 -11.60 4.86 21.26
N ALA A 366 -12.77 4.93 21.89
CA ALA A 366 -13.02 4.48 23.26
C ALA A 366 -13.02 2.94 23.44
N ALA A 367 -12.99 2.17 22.36
CA ALA A 367 -13.24 0.73 22.40
C ALA A 367 -12.00 -0.14 22.12
N TRP A 368 -10.81 0.45 22.02
CA TRP A 368 -9.55 -0.32 21.94
C TRP A 368 -9.24 -1.04 23.26
N PRO A 369 -8.78 -2.31 23.24
CA PRO A 369 -8.51 -3.14 22.07
C PRO A 369 -9.71 -3.99 21.61
N HIS A 370 -10.84 -3.93 22.31
CA HIS A 370 -11.99 -4.82 22.12
C HIS A 370 -12.62 -4.73 20.72
N GLN A 371 -12.80 -3.52 20.18
CA GLN A 371 -13.32 -3.29 18.82
C GLN A 371 -12.20 -3.27 17.77
N SER A 372 -11.27 -4.20 17.90
CA SER A 372 -10.17 -4.40 16.96
C SER A 372 -9.80 -5.86 16.85
N VAL A 373 -9.19 -6.23 15.73
CA VAL A 373 -8.57 -7.55 15.57
C VAL A 373 -7.51 -7.83 16.65
N TRP A 374 -6.89 -6.80 17.22
CA TRP A 374 -5.81 -6.94 18.21
C TRP A 374 -6.28 -7.36 19.60
N GLY A 375 -7.53 -7.07 19.95
CA GLY A 375 -8.18 -7.56 21.18
C GLY A 375 -8.67 -8.99 21.07
N GLN A 376 -8.86 -9.49 19.84
CA GLN A 376 -9.28 -10.87 19.60
C GLN A 376 -8.10 -11.83 19.78
N ARG A 377 -8.39 -13.04 20.27
CA ARG A 377 -7.40 -14.13 20.24
C ARG A 377 -7.06 -14.44 18.79
N ARG A 378 -5.78 -14.54 18.47
CA ARG A 378 -5.33 -14.98 17.15
C ARG A 378 -5.75 -16.44 17.04
N ALA A 379 -6.55 -16.80 16.02
CA ALA A 379 -6.78 -18.20 15.70
C ALA A 379 -5.40 -18.84 15.56
N GLY A 380 -5.13 -19.88 16.35
CA GLY A 380 -3.80 -20.45 16.49
C GLY A 380 -3.33 -21.05 15.18
N GLY A 381 -2.64 -20.26 14.35
CA GLY A 381 -1.89 -20.80 13.24
C GLY A 381 -0.76 -21.65 13.81
N ALA A 382 -0.55 -22.84 13.23
CA ALA A 382 0.55 -23.71 13.62
C ALA A 382 1.92 -23.04 13.44
N LEU A 383 2.04 -21.93 12.70
CA LEU A 383 3.30 -21.28 12.35
C LEU A 383 4.13 -20.78 13.55
N PRO A 384 3.64 -19.94 14.48
CA PRO A 384 4.40 -19.58 15.69
C PRO A 384 4.69 -20.79 16.60
N LEU A 385 3.83 -21.82 16.62
CA LEU A 385 4.10 -23.07 17.33
C LEU A 385 5.17 -23.92 16.63
N LEU A 386 5.21 -23.92 15.30
CA LEU A 386 6.21 -24.58 14.46
C LEU A 386 7.56 -23.86 14.56
N VAL A 387 7.57 -22.53 14.57
CA VAL A 387 8.77 -21.73 14.79
C VAL A 387 9.26 -21.89 16.23
N ALA A 388 8.35 -21.88 17.22
CA ALA A 388 8.73 -22.17 18.61
C ALA A 388 9.20 -23.62 18.78
N ALA A 389 8.59 -24.59 18.10
CA ALA A 389 9.01 -25.98 18.08
C ALA A 389 10.35 -26.15 17.36
N LEU A 390 10.62 -25.39 16.29
CA LEU A 390 11.91 -25.36 15.60
C LEU A 390 12.98 -24.76 16.52
N VAL A 391 12.72 -23.62 17.15
CA VAL A 391 13.63 -23.00 18.12
C VAL A 391 13.87 -23.92 19.33
N LEU A 392 12.82 -24.56 19.85
CA LEU A 392 12.91 -25.54 20.93
C LEU A 392 13.67 -26.78 20.49
N ALA A 393 13.44 -27.30 19.29
CA ALA A 393 14.17 -28.43 18.73
C ALA A 393 15.65 -28.09 18.55
N LEU A 394 15.97 -26.89 18.06
CA LEU A 394 17.34 -26.39 17.95
C LEU A 394 17.99 -26.22 19.34
N SER A 395 17.23 -25.77 20.33
CA SER A 395 17.69 -25.58 21.71
C SER A 395 17.85 -26.89 22.48
N LEU A 396 16.96 -27.88 22.26
CA LEU A 396 17.07 -29.23 22.81
C LEU A 396 18.18 -30.03 22.11
N ALA A 397 18.36 -29.84 20.80
CA ALA A 397 19.51 -30.38 20.07
C ALA A 397 20.82 -29.79 20.59
N ALA A 398 20.86 -28.48 20.90
CA ALA A 398 21.97 -27.87 21.61
C ALA A 398 22.18 -28.55 22.98
N MET A 399 21.16 -28.62 23.84
CA MET A 399 21.33 -29.22 25.18
C MET A 399 21.75 -30.70 25.15
N ALA A 400 21.18 -31.52 24.26
CA ALA A 400 21.53 -32.94 24.09
C ALA A 400 22.97 -33.12 23.59
N ALA A 401 23.47 -32.16 22.80
CA ALA A 401 24.80 -32.24 22.24
C ALA A 401 25.89 -31.61 23.13
N VAL A 402 25.54 -30.85 24.20
CA VAL A 402 26.47 -30.58 25.33
C VAL A 402 26.80 -31.87 26.07
N LEU A 403 25.84 -32.81 26.09
CA LEU A 403 25.92 -34.07 26.84
C LEU A 403 26.51 -35.23 26.03
N ALA A 404 26.84 -35.02 24.74
CA ALA A 404 27.37 -36.04 23.84
C ALA A 404 28.89 -35.88 23.61
N PRO A 405 29.70 -36.95 23.75
CA PRO A 405 31.17 -36.87 23.65
C PRO A 405 31.72 -36.72 22.21
N GLN A 406 30.87 -36.81 21.19
CA GLN A 406 31.23 -36.58 19.79
C GLN A 406 30.49 -35.31 19.34
N ARG A 407 31.20 -34.25 18.93
CA ARG A 407 30.59 -32.96 18.57
C ARG A 407 29.81 -33.09 17.25
N PRO A 408 28.45 -33.14 17.24
CA PRO A 408 27.69 -33.20 16.00
C PRO A 408 27.92 -31.96 15.13
N ILE A 409 27.76 -32.14 13.81
CA ILE A 409 27.89 -31.13 12.73
C ILE A 409 27.19 -29.80 13.06
N PHE A 410 26.09 -29.85 13.82
CA PHE A 410 25.33 -28.68 14.25
C PHE A 410 26.11 -27.73 15.18
N TRP A 411 26.91 -28.25 16.13
CA TRP A 411 27.72 -27.42 17.02
C TRP A 411 28.86 -26.73 16.33
N ALA A 412 29.53 -27.45 15.42
CA ALA A 412 30.52 -26.83 14.55
C ALA A 412 29.89 -25.66 13.80
N GLY A 413 28.64 -25.82 13.31
CA GLY A 413 27.86 -24.73 12.72
C GLY A 413 27.69 -23.51 13.63
N LEU A 414 27.21 -23.69 14.87
CA LEU A 414 27.01 -22.57 15.81
C LEU A 414 28.33 -21.90 16.25
N GLU A 415 29.37 -22.69 16.52
CA GLU A 415 30.70 -22.18 16.82
C GLU A 415 31.26 -21.39 15.63
N HIS A 416 31.05 -21.87 14.40
CA HIS A 416 31.43 -21.15 13.18
C HIS A 416 30.62 -19.87 12.99
N ILE A 417 29.31 -19.85 13.26
CA ILE A 417 28.49 -18.62 13.19
C ILE A 417 29.02 -17.58 14.19
N ALA A 418 29.26 -17.97 15.44
CA ALA A 418 29.79 -17.05 16.46
C ALA A 418 31.20 -16.52 16.10
N ALA A 419 32.06 -17.40 15.60
CA ALA A 419 33.40 -17.02 15.15
C ALA A 419 33.36 -16.12 13.90
N LEU A 420 32.40 -16.36 13.00
CA LEU A 420 32.18 -15.54 11.82
C LEU A 420 31.63 -14.16 12.18
N ALA A 421 30.71 -14.06 13.15
CA ALA A 421 30.21 -12.79 13.70
C ALA A 421 31.34 -11.91 14.25
N VAL A 422 32.30 -12.52 14.95
CA VAL A 422 33.51 -11.80 15.40
C VAL A 422 34.36 -11.38 14.20
N TRP A 423 34.58 -12.26 13.22
CA TRP A 423 35.35 -11.92 12.02
C TRP A 423 34.70 -10.79 11.21
N GLN A 424 33.38 -10.77 11.04
CA GLN A 424 32.63 -9.74 10.32
C GLN A 424 32.85 -8.34 10.91
N LEU A 425 32.97 -8.21 12.24
CA LEU A 425 33.28 -6.94 12.91
C LEU A 425 34.70 -6.42 12.60
N TRP A 426 35.65 -7.32 12.34
CA TRP A 426 37.07 -7.00 12.17
C TRP A 426 37.59 -7.19 10.75
N ALA A 427 36.77 -7.63 9.80
CA ALA A 427 37.17 -7.94 8.43
C ALA A 427 37.91 -6.78 7.74
N TRP A 428 37.51 -5.53 8.03
CA TRP A 428 38.14 -4.32 7.50
C TRP A 428 39.62 -4.14 7.89
N THR A 429 40.08 -4.79 8.96
CA THR A 429 41.48 -4.74 9.40
C THR A 429 42.40 -5.68 8.60
N GLY A 430 41.86 -6.42 7.63
CA GLY A 430 42.59 -7.50 6.95
C GLY A 430 42.64 -8.79 7.77
N ALA A 431 41.74 -8.93 8.76
CA ALA A 431 41.63 -10.14 9.56
C ALA A 431 41.31 -11.36 8.67
N SER A 432 42.14 -12.40 8.78
CA SER A 432 41.87 -13.68 8.15
C SER A 432 40.72 -14.41 8.87
N LEU A 433 40.12 -15.38 8.19
CA LEU A 433 39.16 -16.27 8.84
C LEU A 433 39.78 -16.91 10.09
N PRO A 434 39.00 -17.12 11.17
CA PRO A 434 39.48 -17.79 12.36
C PRO A 434 40.14 -19.14 12.03
N ALA A 435 41.27 -19.42 12.68
CA ALA A 435 42.01 -20.66 12.45
C ALA A 435 41.13 -21.89 12.69
N GLY A 436 41.06 -22.79 11.69
CA GLY A 436 40.23 -24.00 11.73
C GLY A 436 38.92 -23.91 10.96
N ILE A 437 38.52 -22.74 10.45
CA ILE A 437 37.30 -22.57 9.64
C ILE A 437 37.68 -22.56 8.16
N SER A 438 37.26 -23.60 7.42
CA SER A 438 37.39 -23.62 5.96
C SER A 438 36.37 -22.69 5.30
N THR A 439 36.63 -22.28 4.06
CA THR A 439 35.66 -21.50 3.26
C THR A 439 34.33 -22.24 3.13
N ALA A 440 34.35 -23.55 2.90
CA ALA A 440 33.15 -24.38 2.83
C ALA A 440 32.36 -24.39 4.16
N ALA A 441 33.06 -24.47 5.29
CA ALA A 441 32.43 -24.41 6.62
C ALA A 441 31.83 -23.02 6.90
N ALA A 442 32.49 -21.94 6.46
CA ALA A 442 31.97 -20.58 6.57
C ALA A 442 30.72 -20.37 5.70
N THR A 443 30.72 -20.85 4.45
CA THR A 443 29.53 -20.81 3.57
C THR A 443 28.36 -21.58 4.17
N GLN A 444 28.62 -22.75 4.76
CA GLN A 444 27.58 -23.53 5.45
C GLN A 444 27.03 -22.79 6.69
N ALA A 445 27.89 -22.15 7.47
CA ALA A 445 27.49 -21.35 8.63
C ALA A 445 26.59 -20.18 8.21
N LEU A 446 26.93 -19.47 7.13
CA LEU A 446 26.10 -18.38 6.57
C LEU A 446 24.72 -18.88 6.10
N ALA A 447 24.65 -20.07 5.50
CA ALA A 447 23.36 -20.66 5.14
C ALA A 447 22.47 -20.96 6.36
N TRP A 448 23.07 -21.39 7.47
CA TRP A 448 22.35 -21.57 8.75
C TRP A 448 21.90 -20.23 9.35
N ASP A 449 22.71 -19.18 9.22
CA ASP A 449 22.38 -17.86 9.73
C ASP A 449 21.18 -17.24 8.98
N ILE A 450 21.14 -17.37 7.64
CA ILE A 450 19.96 -16.97 6.83
C ILE A 450 18.67 -17.66 7.32
N LEU A 451 18.73 -18.95 7.67
CA LEU A 451 17.58 -19.67 8.21
C LEU A 451 17.20 -19.15 9.60
N PHE A 452 18.19 -18.84 10.44
CA PHE A 452 17.99 -18.24 11.75
C PHE A 452 17.35 -16.84 11.64
N ILE A 453 17.79 -16.02 10.68
CA ILE A 453 17.21 -14.72 10.33
C ILE A 453 15.73 -14.85 9.98
N ALA A 454 15.38 -15.76 9.07
CA ALA A 454 14.00 -16.00 8.70
C ALA A 454 13.13 -16.43 9.90
N ALA A 455 13.68 -17.27 10.78
CA ALA A 455 12.98 -17.75 11.97
C ALA A 455 12.73 -16.62 12.98
N TYR A 456 13.76 -15.85 13.37
CA TYR A 456 13.58 -14.77 14.34
C TYR A 456 12.74 -13.63 13.77
N ALA A 457 12.88 -13.29 12.48
CA ALA A 457 12.09 -12.25 11.84
C ALA A 457 10.59 -12.58 11.93
N THR A 458 10.23 -13.82 11.64
CA THR A 458 8.85 -14.31 11.71
C THR A 458 8.32 -14.34 13.15
N LEU A 459 9.13 -14.81 14.10
CA LEU A 459 8.76 -14.89 15.51
C LEU A 459 8.54 -13.51 16.12
N LEU A 460 9.48 -12.59 15.91
CA LEU A 460 9.44 -11.24 16.45
C LEU A 460 8.38 -10.39 15.77
N ALA A 461 8.04 -10.66 14.50
CA ALA A 461 7.03 -9.91 13.77
C ALA A 461 5.71 -9.81 14.56
N ALA A 462 5.10 -10.93 14.94
CA ALA A 462 3.81 -10.88 15.63
C ALA A 462 3.84 -10.03 16.92
N GLY A 463 4.93 -10.12 17.68
CA GLY A 463 5.14 -9.33 18.91
C GLY A 463 5.34 -7.85 18.64
N VAL A 464 6.24 -7.52 17.71
CA VAL A 464 6.60 -6.15 17.31
C VAL A 464 5.39 -5.42 16.73
N SER A 465 4.62 -6.03 15.84
CA SER A 465 3.45 -5.37 15.27
C SER A 465 2.35 -5.16 16.31
N LYS A 466 2.11 -6.12 17.21
CA LYS A 466 1.17 -5.91 18.31
C LYS A 466 1.64 -4.81 19.28
N ALA A 467 2.94 -4.73 19.55
CA ALA A 467 3.51 -3.67 20.38
C ALA A 467 3.39 -2.30 19.71
N PHE A 468 3.75 -2.22 18.43
CA PHE A 468 3.62 -1.01 17.62
C PHE A 468 2.17 -0.54 17.56
N ALA A 469 1.21 -1.43 17.28
CA ALA A 469 -0.20 -1.10 17.26
C ALA A 469 -0.71 -0.61 18.64
N ALA A 470 -0.20 -1.17 19.74
CA ALA A 470 -0.56 -0.70 21.08
C ALA A 470 -0.01 0.69 21.40
N VAL A 471 1.20 1.02 20.93
CA VAL A 471 1.81 2.35 21.13
C VAL A 471 1.22 3.39 20.18
N ALA A 472 1.03 3.03 18.91
CA ALA A 472 0.35 3.87 17.93
C ALA A 472 -1.09 4.14 18.37
N GLY A 473 -1.75 3.14 18.96
CA GLY A 473 -3.13 3.21 19.39
C GLY A 473 -4.10 3.45 18.24
N PHE A 474 -5.35 3.69 18.61
CA PHE A 474 -6.37 4.23 17.71
C PHE A 474 -6.23 5.74 17.69
N ARG A 475 -5.31 6.22 16.84
CA ARG A 475 -4.89 7.62 16.85
C ARG A 475 -6.07 8.58 16.69
N GLN A 476 -6.01 9.65 17.47
CA GLN A 476 -6.76 10.88 17.23
C GLN A 476 -6.05 11.72 16.15
N ALA A 477 -6.76 12.69 15.56
CA ALA A 477 -6.17 13.59 14.57
C ALA A 477 -4.93 14.33 15.10
N HIS A 478 -4.93 14.64 16.39
CA HIS A 478 -3.84 15.32 17.07
C HIS A 478 -3.60 14.65 18.43
N PRO A 479 -2.38 14.67 18.98
CA PRO A 479 -1.13 15.24 18.44
C PRO A 479 -0.44 14.37 17.36
N PRO A 480 0.57 14.90 16.63
CA PRO A 480 1.36 14.13 15.66
C PRO A 480 2.07 12.92 16.30
N PRO A 481 2.46 11.91 15.49
CA PRO A 481 3.06 10.69 16.03
C PRO A 481 4.46 11.00 16.56
N SER A 482 4.85 10.33 17.64
CA SER A 482 6.19 10.53 18.20
C SER A 482 7.27 10.13 17.18
N PRO A 483 8.32 10.95 16.99
CA PRO A 483 9.43 10.59 16.09
C PRO A 483 10.11 9.28 16.47
N LEU A 484 10.14 8.98 17.78
CA LEU A 484 10.67 7.72 18.29
C LEU A 484 9.86 6.52 17.81
N LEU A 485 8.53 6.56 17.91
CA LEU A 485 7.68 5.46 17.42
C LEU A 485 7.89 5.20 15.93
N LEU A 486 7.96 6.26 15.12
CA LEU A 486 8.21 6.13 13.67
C LEU A 486 9.55 5.44 13.40
N ARG A 487 10.63 5.82 14.12
CA ARG A 487 11.94 5.15 14.01
C ARG A 487 11.91 3.70 14.48
N LEU A 488 11.21 3.43 15.59
CA LEU A 488 11.06 2.07 16.12
C LEU A 488 10.24 1.16 15.18
N GLY A 489 9.36 1.72 14.35
CA GLY A 489 8.68 0.98 13.28
C GLY A 489 9.63 0.35 12.25
N TRP A 490 10.86 0.84 12.16
CA TRP A 490 11.93 0.32 11.30
C TRP A 490 12.95 -0.57 12.03
N ALA A 491 12.78 -0.81 13.33
CA ALA A 491 13.77 -1.54 14.13
C ALA A 491 13.95 -3.00 13.67
N LEU A 492 12.85 -3.73 13.43
CA LEU A 492 12.92 -5.12 12.95
C LEU A 492 13.44 -5.21 11.50
N PRO A 493 12.99 -4.38 10.54
CA PRO A 493 13.64 -4.31 9.22
C PRO A 493 15.13 -3.98 9.28
N LEU A 494 15.54 -3.04 10.14
CA LEU A 494 16.95 -2.70 10.30
C LEU A 494 17.74 -3.91 10.79
N ALA A 495 17.22 -4.65 11.77
CA ALA A 495 17.84 -5.89 12.24
C ALA A 495 18.01 -6.90 11.10
N VAL A 496 16.91 -7.25 10.43
CA VAL A 496 16.88 -8.30 9.40
C VAL A 496 17.69 -7.93 8.16
N LEU A 497 17.54 -6.71 7.65
CA LEU A 497 18.22 -6.29 6.42
C LEU A 497 19.72 -6.07 6.65
N ALA A 498 20.13 -5.58 7.82
CA ALA A 498 21.55 -5.46 8.15
C ALA A 498 22.21 -6.85 8.25
N ASP A 499 21.53 -7.81 8.89
CA ASP A 499 22.00 -9.20 9.01
C ASP A 499 22.13 -9.88 7.63
N LEU A 500 21.10 -9.78 6.78
CA LEU A 500 21.16 -10.33 5.42
C LEU A 500 22.23 -9.68 4.55
N ALA A 501 22.44 -8.36 4.69
CA ALA A 501 23.49 -7.65 3.97
C ALA A 501 24.88 -8.09 4.44
N GLU A 502 25.05 -8.28 5.75
CA GLU A 502 26.27 -8.80 6.35
C GLU A 502 26.61 -10.20 5.82
N ASP A 503 25.62 -11.10 5.77
CA ASP A 503 25.80 -12.45 5.20
C ASP A 503 26.16 -12.42 3.72
N ALA A 504 25.46 -11.58 2.94
CA ALA A 504 25.73 -11.44 1.51
C ALA A 504 27.14 -10.92 1.22
N MET A 505 27.59 -9.90 1.96
CA MET A 505 28.96 -9.37 1.84
C MET A 505 30.01 -10.40 2.28
N SER A 506 29.71 -11.18 3.31
CA SER A 506 30.58 -12.27 3.78
C SER A 506 30.74 -13.35 2.71
N LEU A 507 29.64 -13.79 2.09
CA LEU A 507 29.68 -14.73 0.97
C LEU A 507 30.48 -14.18 -0.22
N ALA A 508 30.32 -12.90 -0.53
CA ALA A 508 31.06 -12.25 -1.61
C ALA A 508 32.57 -12.24 -1.34
N LEU A 509 33.00 -11.87 -0.12
CA LEU A 509 34.41 -11.89 0.28
C LEU A 509 35.02 -13.30 0.22
N LEU A 510 34.25 -14.33 0.60
CA LEU A 510 34.70 -15.72 0.55
C LEU A 510 34.82 -16.27 -0.88
N SER A 511 34.06 -15.70 -1.82
CA SER A 511 33.97 -16.19 -3.20
C SER A 511 34.87 -15.43 -4.17
N LEU A 512 35.21 -14.17 -3.88
CA LEU A 512 35.98 -13.31 -4.77
C LEU A 512 37.50 -13.47 -4.53
N PRO A 513 38.32 -13.75 -5.55
CA PRO A 513 39.77 -13.78 -5.39
C PRO A 513 40.30 -12.38 -5.06
N LEU A 514 41.28 -12.28 -4.15
CA LEU A 514 41.90 -11.01 -3.76
C LEU A 514 42.63 -10.34 -4.94
N GLN A 515 43.24 -11.15 -5.81
CA GLN A 515 44.00 -10.67 -6.96
C GLN A 515 43.05 -10.03 -7.99
N GLY A 516 43.27 -8.75 -8.30
CA GLY A 516 42.45 -7.98 -9.24
C GLY A 516 41.21 -7.31 -8.63
N TRP A 517 40.86 -7.60 -7.36
CA TRP A 517 39.64 -7.09 -6.71
C TRP A 517 39.89 -6.41 -5.36
N ALA A 518 41.12 -6.02 -5.04
CA ALA A 518 41.49 -5.47 -3.73
C ALA A 518 40.62 -4.27 -3.28
N ALA A 519 40.26 -3.38 -4.19
CA ALA A 519 39.37 -2.25 -3.90
C ALA A 519 37.94 -2.72 -3.52
N LEU A 520 37.40 -3.71 -4.22
CA LEU A 520 36.09 -4.28 -3.91
C LEU A 520 36.11 -5.04 -2.57
N HIS A 521 37.17 -5.78 -2.28
CA HIS A 521 37.38 -6.43 -0.98
C HIS A 521 37.36 -5.44 0.17
N LEU A 522 38.09 -4.31 0.04
CA LEU A 522 38.08 -3.26 1.05
C LEU A 522 36.68 -2.65 1.24
N LEU A 523 35.96 -2.38 0.16
CA LEU A 523 34.59 -1.86 0.22
C LEU A 523 33.63 -2.82 0.93
N LEU A 524 33.68 -4.11 0.60
CA LEU A 524 32.88 -5.15 1.25
C LEU A 524 33.20 -5.26 2.75
N ALA A 525 34.50 -5.22 3.10
CA ALA A 525 34.94 -5.33 4.49
C ALA A 525 34.54 -4.10 5.34
N LEU A 526 34.59 -2.89 4.76
CA LEU A 526 34.05 -1.67 5.39
C LEU A 526 32.53 -1.75 5.54
N GLY A 527 31.84 -2.31 4.54
CA GLY A 527 30.40 -2.57 4.60
C GLY A 527 30.02 -3.52 5.75
N LEU A 528 30.77 -4.61 5.95
CA LEU A 528 30.58 -5.52 7.09
C LEU A 528 30.71 -4.81 8.43
N ALA A 529 31.77 -4.02 8.60
CA ALA A 529 32.02 -3.25 9.83
C ALA A 529 30.88 -2.25 10.15
N PHE A 530 30.13 -1.84 9.13
CA PHE A 530 28.95 -0.98 9.27
C PHE A 530 27.66 -1.76 9.54
N CYS A 531 27.41 -2.87 8.84
CA CYS A 531 26.19 -3.68 9.00
C CYS A 531 26.14 -4.43 10.33
N ALA A 532 27.28 -4.96 10.79
CA ALA A 532 27.38 -5.73 12.03
C ALA A 532 26.88 -5.00 13.29
N PRO A 533 27.22 -3.73 13.56
CA PRO A 533 26.62 -2.99 14.67
C PRO A 533 25.14 -2.60 14.43
N LEU A 534 24.74 -2.41 13.17
CA LEU A 534 23.37 -1.99 12.85
C LEU A 534 22.32 -3.05 13.17
N LYS A 535 22.63 -4.34 12.96
CA LYS A 535 21.67 -5.41 13.31
C LYS A 535 21.36 -5.43 14.81
N PHE A 536 22.38 -5.23 15.66
CA PHE A 536 22.21 -5.14 17.11
C PHE A 536 21.44 -3.89 17.52
N LEU A 537 21.65 -2.75 16.84
CA LEU A 537 20.85 -1.55 17.05
C LEU A 537 19.37 -1.79 16.71
N GLY A 538 19.09 -2.49 15.61
CA GLY A 538 17.74 -2.92 15.24
C GLY A 538 17.10 -3.81 16.31
N LEU A 539 17.81 -4.83 16.78
CA LEU A 539 17.35 -5.73 17.85
C LEU A 539 17.11 -4.99 19.17
N ALA A 540 17.99 -4.06 19.55
CA ALA A 540 17.79 -3.20 20.72
C ALA A 540 16.52 -2.35 20.57
N GLY A 541 16.27 -1.79 19.39
CA GLY A 541 15.03 -1.09 19.06
C GLY A 541 13.78 -1.98 19.19
N VAL A 542 13.87 -3.25 18.77
CA VAL A 542 12.79 -4.23 18.95
C VAL A 542 12.49 -4.44 20.44
N VAL A 543 13.51 -4.60 21.29
CA VAL A 543 13.33 -4.75 22.74
C VAL A 543 12.65 -3.52 23.35
N VAL A 544 13.11 -2.32 22.99
CA VAL A 544 12.49 -1.06 23.43
C VAL A 544 11.02 -0.98 23.03
N LEU A 545 10.70 -1.30 21.77
CA LEU A 545 9.33 -1.26 21.26
C LEU A 545 8.43 -2.29 21.95
N LEU A 546 8.91 -3.52 22.16
CA LEU A 546 8.18 -4.56 22.89
C LEU A 546 7.89 -4.15 24.34
N GLY A 547 8.88 -3.56 25.02
CA GLY A 547 8.74 -3.02 26.37
C GLY A 547 7.71 -1.88 26.42
N TRP A 548 7.82 -0.91 25.50
CA TRP A 548 6.89 0.21 25.41
C TRP A 548 5.46 -0.25 25.09
N GLY A 549 5.29 -1.17 24.14
CA GLY A 549 3.99 -1.74 23.82
C GLY A 549 3.37 -2.53 24.95
N ARG A 550 4.18 -3.22 25.78
CA ARG A 550 3.68 -3.86 27.00
C ARG A 550 3.16 -2.83 27.99
N TRP A 551 3.92 -1.76 28.25
CA TRP A 551 3.50 -0.67 29.12
C TRP A 551 2.22 0.02 28.62
N ALA A 552 2.15 0.33 27.32
CA ALA A 552 1.01 1.01 26.70
C ALA A 552 -0.32 0.23 26.86
N ARG A 553 -0.28 -1.11 26.83
CA ARG A 553 -1.46 -1.96 27.03
C ARG A 553 -2.00 -1.97 28.46
N HIS A 554 -1.16 -1.67 29.45
CA HIS A 554 -1.54 -1.70 30.86
C HIS A 554 -1.87 -0.32 31.43
N ARG A 555 -1.68 0.75 30.64
CA ARG A 555 -2.07 2.09 31.04
C ARG A 555 -3.60 2.21 30.95
N PRO A 556 -4.30 2.65 32.00
CA PRO A 556 -5.71 2.99 31.88
C PRO A 556 -5.84 4.10 30.84
N GLN A 557 -6.67 3.89 29.83
CA GLN A 557 -7.03 4.94 28.87
C GLN A 557 -7.90 5.94 29.60
N THR A 558 -7.29 6.93 30.25
CA THR A 558 -8.02 8.08 30.78
C THR A 558 -8.56 8.85 29.58
N GLY A 559 -9.89 8.85 29.40
CA GLY A 559 -10.57 9.65 28.39
C GLY A 559 -10.20 11.11 28.56
N GLY A 560 -9.58 11.69 27.53
CA GLY A 560 -9.33 13.11 27.37
C GLY A 560 -10.32 13.70 26.39
#